data_AF-A0A512AT17-F1
#
_entry.id   AF-A0A512AT17-F1
#
_cell.length_a   1.000
_cell.length_b   1.000
_cell.length_c   1.000
_cell.angle_alpha   90.00
_cell.angle_beta   90.00
_cell.angle_gamma   90.00
#
_symmetry.space_group_name_H-M   'P 1'
#
loop_
_entity.id
_entity.type
_entity.pdbx_description
1 polymer ?
#
loop_
_entity_poly.entity_id
_entity_poly.type
_entity_poly.pdbx_seq_one_letter_code
_entity_poly.pdbx_strand_id
1 'polypeptide(L)' 'MPKEVRGRYPDTPWEEMYRLRNRISHEYFGIDYQIIWRIATDYLPKNLKQINKILIKERARTPDNN' A
#
# COMPACT_ATOMS: atom_id res chain seq x y z
N MET A 1 5.42 8.81 -0.24
CA MET A 1 5.16 8.38 -1.64
C MET A 1 4.99 9.61 -2.53
N PRO A 2 5.64 9.65 -3.71
CA PRO A 2 5.51 10.75 -4.66
C PRO A 2 4.04 10.99 -5.06
N LYS A 3 3.63 12.25 -5.24
CA LYS A 3 2.24 12.60 -5.58
C LYS A 3 1.88 12.11 -6.99
N GLU A 4 2.87 12.08 -7.88
CA GLU A 4 2.77 11.70 -9.27
C GLU A 4 2.39 10.22 -9.40
N VAL A 5 2.99 9.34 -8.58
CA VAL A 5 2.67 7.91 -8.55
C VAL A 5 1.25 7.70 -8.01
N ARG A 6 0.89 8.38 -6.92
CA ARG A 6 -0.46 8.28 -6.36
C ARG A 6 -1.53 8.74 -7.34
N GLY A 7 -1.28 9.82 -8.08
CA GLY A 7 -2.20 10.32 -9.12
C GLY A 7 -2.34 9.37 -10.31
N ARG A 8 -1.31 8.58 -10.65
CA ARG A 8 -1.38 7.58 -11.72
C ARG A 8 -2.16 6.32 -11.34
N TYR A 9 -2.27 6.02 -10.06
CA TYR A 9 -2.90 4.79 -9.57
C TYR A 9 -3.96 5.13 -8.51
N PRO A 10 -5.05 5.83 -8.87
CA PRO A 10 -6.07 6.26 -7.91
C PRO A 10 -6.86 5.09 -7.30
N ASP A 11 -6.96 3.96 -8.00
CA ASP A 11 -7.66 2.76 -7.53
C ASP A 11 -6.92 2.02 -6.41
N THR A 12 -5.69 2.43 -6.11
CA THR A 12 -4.93 1.87 -4.99
C THR A 12 -5.25 2.66 -3.72
N PRO A 13 -5.60 1.99 -2.61
CA PRO A 13 -6.04 2.64 -1.38
C PRO A 13 -4.88 3.25 -0.57
N TRP A 14 -4.15 4.20 -1.16
CA TRP A 14 -2.92 4.77 -0.59
C TRP A 14 -3.11 5.37 0.81
N GLU A 15 -4.18 6.13 0.99
CA GLU A 15 -4.48 6.82 2.24
C GLU A 15 -4.86 5.83 3.35
N GLU A 16 -5.63 4.79 3.03
CA GLU A 16 -6.02 3.75 3.99
C GLU A 16 -4.80 2.93 4.43
N MET A 17 -3.92 2.56 3.49
CA MET A 17 -2.66 1.89 3.78
C MET A 17 -1.75 2.75 4.68
N TYR A 18 -1.67 4.06 4.40
CA TYR A 18 -0.89 5.00 5.20
C TYR A 18 -1.45 5.15 6.63
N ARG A 19 -2.76 5.32 6.76
CA ARG A 19 -3.44 5.45 8.06
C ARG A 19 -3.28 4.18 8.90
N LEU A 20 -3.45 3.00 8.28
CA LEU A 20 -3.25 1.73 8.97
C LEU A 20 -1.83 1.59 9.51
N ARG A 21 -0.82 1.87 8.68
CA ARG A 21 0.59 1.86 9.10
C ARG A 21 0.81 2.80 10.28
N ASN A 22 0.31 4.04 10.19
CA ASN A 22 0.46 5.02 11.27
C ASN A 22 -0.20 4.54 12.58
N ARG A 23 -1.42 3.98 12.50
CA ARG A 23 -2.14 3.42 13.66
C ARG A 23 -1.32 2.32 14.32
N ILE A 24 -0.78 1.38 13.53
CA ILE A 24 0.05 0.28 14.04
C ILE A 24 1.36 0.80 14.67
N SER A 25 2.00 1.81 14.07
CA SER A 25 3.28 2.33 14.56
C SER A 25 3.16 3.19 15.83
N HIS A 26 2.07 3.94 15.99
CA HIS A 26 1.95 4.93 17.07
C HIS A 26 0.92 4.58 18.14
N GLU A 27 -0.08 3.76 17.82
CA GLU A 27 -1.22 3.50 18.68
C GLU A 27 -1.44 1.99 18.82
N TYR A 28 -0.35 1.22 18.94
CA TYR A 28 -0.39 -0.24 19.10
C TYR A 28 -1.13 -0.70 20.37
N PHE A 29 -1.24 0.18 21.36
CA PHE A 29 -2.05 -0.02 22.56
C PHE A 29 -3.53 0.21 22.23
N GLY A 30 -4.36 -0.83 22.36
CA GLY A 30 -5.80 -0.74 22.04
C GLY A 30 -6.17 -1.05 20.59
N ILE A 31 -5.27 -1.71 19.84
CA ILE A 31 -5.62 -2.26 18.53
C ILE A 31 -6.41 -3.55 18.70
N ASP A 32 -7.53 -3.65 17.99
CA ASP A 32 -8.29 -4.88 17.86
C ASP A 32 -7.56 -5.86 16.91
N TYR A 33 -7.05 -6.95 17.48
CA TYR A 33 -6.32 -7.97 16.73
C TYR A 33 -7.18 -8.70 15.69
N GLN A 34 -8.49 -8.81 15.87
CA GLN A 34 -9.38 -9.40 14.86
C GLN A 34 -9.45 -8.52 13.62
N ILE A 35 -9.49 -7.20 13.81
CA ILE A 35 -9.46 -6.24 12.71
C ILE A 35 -8.13 -6.34 11.95
N ILE A 36 -7.00 -6.38 12.67
CA ILE A 36 -5.68 -6.53 12.05
C ILE A 36 -5.56 -7.85 11.29
N TRP A 37 -6.02 -8.95 11.89
CA TRP A 37 -6.01 -10.25 11.25
C TRP A 37 -6.78 -10.22 9.94
N ARG A 38 -8.01 -9.71 9.95
CA ARG A 38 -8.83 -9.57 8.73
C ARG A 38 -8.15 -8.71 7.67
N ILE A 39 -7.53 -7.60 8.06
CA ILE A 39 -6.79 -6.76 7.11
C ILE A 39 -5.62 -7.52 6.50
N ALA A 40 -4.86 -8.24 7.32
CA ALA A 40 -3.72 -9.05 6.91
C ALA A 40 -4.11 -10.20 5.98
N THR A 41 -5.25 -10.85 6.20
CA THR A 41 -5.70 -11.99 5.40
C THR A 41 -6.45 -11.58 4.13
N ASP A 42 -7.30 -10.55 4.20
CA ASP A 42 -8.28 -10.29 3.14
C ASP A 42 -7.83 -9.18 2.18
N TYR A 43 -7.09 -8.20 2.69
CA TYR A 43 -6.75 -6.97 1.98
C TYR A 43 -5.28 -6.91 1.62
N LEU A 44 -4.39 -7.31 2.53
CA LEU A 44 -2.94 -7.26 2.32
C LEU A 44 -2.49 -8.05 1.08
N PRO A 45 -3.00 -9.27 0.78
CA PRO A 45 -2.62 -10.01 -0.43
C PRO A 45 -3.06 -9.30 -1.71
N LYS A 46 -4.22 -8.63 -1.69
CA LYS A 46 -4.73 -7.88 -2.85
C LYS A 46 -3.89 -6.62 -3.10
N ASN A 47 -3.60 -5.89 -2.03
CA ASN A 47 -2.76 -4.68 -2.10
C ASN A 47 -1.35 -5.04 -2.57
N LEU A 48 -0.76 -6.14 -2.07
CA LEU A 48 0.55 -6.62 -2.52
C LEU A 48 0.58 -6.90 -4.03
N LYS A 49 -0.47 -7.56 -4.56
CA LYS A 49 -0.60 -7.80 -6.00
C LYS A 49 -0.70 -6.49 -6.80
N GLN A 50 -1.45 -5.50 -6.29
CA GLN A 50 -1.57 -4.18 -6.93
C GLN A 50 -0.22 -3.45 -6.95
N ILE A 51 0.48 -3.40 -5.81
CA ILE A 51 1.79 -2.76 -5.71
C ILE A 51 2.81 -3.43 -6.64
N ASN A 52 2.85 -4.76 -6.71
CA ASN A 52 3.74 -5.46 -7.64
C ASN A 52 3.46 -5.10 -9.11
N LYS A 53 2.19 -4.98 -9.51
CA LYS A 53 1.83 -4.52 -10.85
C LYS A 53 2.30 -3.08 -11.10
N ILE A 54 2.15 -2.20 -10.11
CA ILE A 54 2.62 -0.81 -10.18
C ILE A 54 4.14 -0.77 -10.34
N LEU A 55 4.88 -1.54 -9.55
CA LEU A 55 6.35 -1.61 -9.64
C LEU A 55 6.83 -2.08 -11.02
N ILE A 56 6.20 -3.10 -11.59
CA ILE A 56 6.51 -3.59 -12.94
C ILE A 56 6.26 -2.48 -13.98
N LYS A 57 5.10 -1.82 -13.90
CA LYS A 57 4.74 -0.72 -14.82
C LYS A 57 5.69 0.47 -14.72
N GLU A 58 6.05 0.88 -13.52
CA GLU A 58 6.94 2.03 -13.31
C GLU A 58 8.38 1.71 -13.71
N ARG A 59 8.86 0.48 -13.47
CA ARG A 59 10.17 0.02 -13.98
C ARG A 59 10.22 -0.02 -15.50
N ALA A 60 9.15 -0.46 -16.16
CA ALA A 60 9.08 -0.44 -17.62
C ALA A 60 8.98 0.99 -18.20
N ARG A 61 8.57 1.98 -17.38
CA ARG A 61 8.37 3.37 -17.78
C ARG A 61 9.63 4.22 -17.64
N THR A 62 10.56 3.81 -16.78
CA THR A 62 11.91 4.36 -16.72
C THR A 62 12.79 3.45 -17.57
N PRO A 63 13.04 3.76 -18.86
CA PRO A 63 14.13 3.09 -19.54
C PRO A 63 15.39 3.40 -18.73
N ASP A 64 16.11 2.35 -18.37
CA ASP A 64 17.37 2.40 -17.66
C ASP A 64 18.31 3.34 -18.43
N ASN A 65 18.38 4.60 -18.01
CA ASN A 65 19.42 5.53 -18.42
C ASN A 65 20.58 5.30 -17.46
N ASN A 66 21.33 4.24 -17.72
CA ASN A 66 22.74 4.15 -17.36
C ASN A 66 23.48 3.24 -18.34
#